data_AF-A0A3D2WBN8-F1
#
_entry.id   AF-A0A3D2WBN8-F1
#
_cell.length_a   1.000
_cell.length_b   1.000
_cell.length_c   1.000
_cell.angle_alpha   90.00
_cell.angle_beta   90.00
_cell.angle_gamma   90.00
#
_symmetry.space_group_name_H-M   'P 1'
#
loop_
_entity.id
_entity.type
_entity.pdbx_description
1 polymer ?
#
loop_
_entity_poly.entity_id
_entity_poly.type
_entity_poly.pdbx_seq_one_letter_code
_entity_poly.pdbx_strand_id
1 'polypeptide(L)'
;MYNEFMESELIMTENKLTEQMEMQKNLMDAMELMRKRYTTSTEEYFAELKKFGFNFSEEKIIEDYKKVRDFSRLDEMYYEQYGKYIDEHQKEKWLNSDVFMELMDRILTGRFEIEETGDPYFIKLAIDDICSEDLRKADQKDIEKILKALVTYSKTRDHHRLDDIFEMLDLSRLIPELIRVCHDRNTSFRALIRDLYECYEDMDPKAFPSVYREVQKAK
;
A
#
# COMPACT_ATOMS: atom_id res chain seq x y z
N MET A 1 48.41 -40.65 1.97
CA MET A 1 48.37 -39.59 3.00
C MET A 1 48.64 -38.18 2.48
N TYR A 2 49.81 -37.82 1.90
CA TYR A 2 50.02 -36.45 1.39
C TYR A 2 49.24 -36.13 0.09
N ASN A 3 49.10 -37.12 -0.81
CA ASN A 3 48.34 -36.96 -2.06
C ASN A 3 46.82 -36.88 -1.84
N GLU A 4 46.26 -37.67 -0.92
CA GLU A 4 44.82 -37.64 -0.61
C GLU A 4 44.37 -36.32 0.04
N PHE A 5 45.25 -35.68 0.82
CA PHE A 5 44.97 -34.38 1.44
C PHE A 5 44.97 -33.26 0.40
N MET A 6 45.95 -33.25 -0.51
CA MET A 6 46.04 -32.30 -1.63
C MET A 6 44.85 -32.44 -2.60
N GLU A 7 44.42 -33.67 -2.91
CA GLU A 7 43.24 -33.92 -3.74
C GLU A 7 41.95 -33.44 -3.06
N SER A 8 41.82 -33.62 -1.74
CA SER A 8 40.65 -33.14 -0.99
C SER A 8 40.57 -31.60 -0.91
N GLU A 9 41.71 -30.91 -0.77
CA GLU A 9 41.77 -29.45 -0.77
C GLU A 9 41.47 -28.87 -2.17
N LEU A 10 41.94 -29.51 -3.24
CA LEU A 10 41.62 -29.14 -4.62
C LEU A 10 40.12 -29.27 -4.93
N ILE A 11 39.48 -30.39 -4.54
CA ILE A 11 38.03 -30.60 -4.74
C ILE A 11 37.21 -29.60 -3.90
N MET A 12 37.60 -29.33 -2.65
CA MET A 12 36.94 -28.31 -1.84
C MET A 12 37.08 -26.90 -2.43
N THR A 13 38.22 -26.60 -3.07
CA THR A 13 38.47 -25.29 -3.67
C THR A 13 37.71 -25.14 -4.99
N GLU A 14 37.64 -26.19 -5.82
CA GLU A 14 36.79 -26.23 -7.03
C GLU A 14 35.29 -26.13 -6.70
N ASN A 15 34.82 -26.82 -5.66
CA ASN A 15 33.42 -26.74 -5.23
C ASN A 15 33.07 -25.33 -4.74
N LYS A 16 33.94 -24.70 -3.94
CA LYS A 16 33.76 -23.30 -3.51
C LYS A 16 33.79 -22.30 -4.67
N LEU A 17 34.66 -22.53 -5.66
CA LEU A 17 34.72 -21.67 -6.86
C LEU A 17 33.44 -21.82 -7.70
N THR A 18 32.92 -23.04 -7.83
CA THR A 18 31.68 -23.33 -8.55
C THR A 18 30.46 -22.70 -7.85
N GLU A 19 30.36 -22.84 -6.52
CA GLU A 19 29.32 -22.17 -5.72
C GLU A 19 29.38 -20.64 -5.83
N GLN A 20 30.58 -20.06 -5.81
CA GLN A 20 30.76 -18.61 -6.00
C GLN A 20 30.36 -18.15 -7.40
N MET A 21 30.69 -18.92 -8.45
CA MET A 21 30.29 -18.63 -9.82
C MET A 21 28.77 -18.75 -10.01
N GLU A 22 28.14 -19.75 -9.40
CA GLU A 22 26.69 -19.93 -9.43
C GLU A 22 25.97 -18.80 -8.68
N MET A 23 26.48 -18.39 -7.52
CA MET A 23 25.96 -17.23 -6.78
C MET A 23 26.08 -15.93 -7.58
N GLN A 24 27.23 -15.69 -8.24
CA GLN A 24 27.41 -14.53 -9.11
C GLN A 24 26.46 -14.54 -10.30
N LYS A 25 26.29 -15.70 -10.95
CA LYS A 25 25.34 -15.85 -12.05
C LYS A 25 23.91 -15.57 -11.59
N ASN A 26 23.48 -16.16 -10.48
CA ASN A 26 22.15 -15.93 -9.91
C ASN A 26 21.92 -14.45 -9.57
N LEU A 27 22.93 -13.75 -9.06
CA LEU A 27 22.85 -12.32 -8.81
C LEU A 27 22.70 -11.51 -10.10
N MET A 28 23.48 -11.83 -11.14
CA MET A 28 23.38 -11.16 -12.44
C MET A 28 22.00 -11.38 -13.08
N ASP A 29 21.51 -12.62 -13.05
CA ASP A 29 20.18 -12.99 -13.56
C ASP A 29 19.08 -12.23 -12.79
N ALA A 30 19.20 -12.10 -11.46
CA ALA A 30 18.27 -11.32 -10.64
C ALA A 30 18.34 -9.81 -10.95
N MET A 31 19.54 -9.26 -11.14
CA MET A 31 19.72 -7.85 -11.51
C MET A 31 19.13 -7.55 -12.89
N GLU A 32 19.32 -8.44 -13.87
CA GLU A 32 18.74 -8.29 -15.20
C GLU A 32 17.21 -8.38 -15.16
N LEU A 33 16.67 -9.32 -14.36
CA LEU A 33 15.23 -9.44 -14.13
C LEU A 33 14.64 -8.16 -13.52
N MET A 34 15.28 -7.63 -12.47
CA MET A 34 14.86 -6.40 -11.82
C MET A 34 14.95 -5.21 -12.78
N ARG A 35 16.03 -5.13 -13.56
CA ARG A 35 16.17 -4.10 -14.60
C ARG A 35 15.01 -4.18 -15.58
N LYS A 36 14.69 -5.37 -16.12
CA LYS A 36 13.55 -5.56 -17.02
C LYS A 36 12.26 -5.04 -16.38
N ARG A 37 11.94 -5.49 -15.16
CA ARG A 37 10.76 -5.05 -14.38
C ARG A 37 10.64 -3.52 -14.27
N TYR A 38 11.71 -2.82 -13.89
CA TYR A 38 11.64 -1.37 -13.63
C TYR A 38 11.83 -0.49 -14.86
N THR A 39 12.36 -1.03 -15.97
CA THR A 39 12.51 -0.28 -17.22
C THR A 39 11.34 -0.47 -18.19
N THR A 40 10.57 -1.55 -18.04
CA THR A 40 9.40 -1.81 -18.88
C THR A 40 8.29 -0.81 -18.57
N SER A 41 7.76 -0.15 -19.60
CA SER A 41 6.65 0.78 -19.43
C SER A 41 5.35 0.04 -19.09
N THR A 42 4.38 0.74 -18.49
CA THR A 42 3.02 0.19 -18.26
C THR A 42 2.40 -0.35 -19.55
N GLU A 43 2.58 0.34 -20.68
CA GLU A 43 2.02 -0.03 -21.98
C GLU A 43 2.68 -1.30 -22.52
N GLU A 44 4.00 -1.42 -22.40
CA GLU A 44 4.75 -2.62 -22.76
C GLU A 44 4.33 -3.81 -21.88
N TYR A 45 4.13 -3.58 -20.58
CA TYR A 45 3.65 -4.62 -19.66
C TYR A 45 2.27 -5.16 -20.05
N PHE A 46 1.32 -4.27 -20.35
CA PHE A 46 0.00 -4.68 -20.85
C PHE A 46 0.07 -5.38 -22.21
N ALA A 47 0.95 -4.94 -23.11
CA ALA A 47 1.16 -5.58 -24.40
C ALA A 47 1.67 -7.03 -24.23
N GLU A 48 2.56 -7.27 -23.27
CA GLU A 48 3.02 -8.62 -22.94
C GLU A 48 1.91 -9.46 -22.31
N LEU A 49 1.16 -8.94 -21.33
CA LEU A 49 -0.01 -9.63 -20.75
C LEU A 49 -1.04 -10.02 -21.82
N LYS A 50 -1.27 -9.16 -22.82
CA LYS A 50 -2.20 -9.42 -23.93
C LYS A 50 -1.85 -10.66 -24.75
N LYS A 51 -0.57 -11.03 -24.86
CA LYS A 51 -0.14 -12.26 -25.55
C LYS A 51 -0.67 -13.52 -24.87
N PHE A 52 -1.03 -13.42 -23.58
CA PHE A 52 -1.59 -14.50 -22.78
C PHE A 52 -3.12 -14.44 -22.70
N GLY A 53 -3.76 -13.59 -23.50
CA GLY A 53 -5.23 -13.45 -23.55
C GLY A 53 -5.79 -12.44 -22.54
N PHE A 54 -4.92 -11.74 -21.80
CA PHE A 54 -5.34 -10.73 -20.83
C PHE A 54 -5.56 -9.38 -21.50
N ASN A 55 -6.81 -8.93 -21.60
CA ASN A 55 -7.13 -7.64 -22.20
C ASN A 55 -7.26 -6.56 -21.12
N PHE A 56 -6.13 -5.95 -20.76
CA PHE A 56 -6.06 -4.86 -19.79
C PHE A 56 -5.75 -3.52 -20.44
N SER A 57 -6.23 -2.46 -19.78
CA SER A 57 -5.74 -1.09 -19.97
C SER A 57 -5.81 -0.36 -18.63
N GLU A 58 -5.07 0.74 -18.52
CA GLU A 58 -5.14 1.61 -17.34
C GLU A 58 -6.57 2.09 -17.10
N GLU A 59 -7.27 2.50 -18.15
CA GLU A 59 -8.66 2.97 -18.07
C GLU A 59 -9.61 1.90 -17.53
N LYS A 60 -9.39 0.63 -17.88
CA LYS A 60 -10.21 -0.47 -17.37
C LYS A 60 -10.03 -0.66 -15.86
N ILE A 61 -8.78 -0.60 -15.39
CA ILE A 61 -8.45 -0.68 -13.95
C ILE A 61 -9.12 0.47 -13.18
N ILE A 62 -9.01 1.69 -13.71
CA ILE A 62 -9.65 2.88 -13.13
C ILE A 62 -11.19 2.74 -13.13
N GLU A 63 -11.78 2.24 -14.22
CA GLU A 63 -13.23 2.05 -14.33
C GLU A 63 -13.73 1.00 -13.33
N ASP A 64 -13.03 -0.12 -13.18
CA ASP A 64 -13.40 -1.18 -12.25
C ASP A 64 -13.24 -0.73 -10.80
N TYR A 65 -12.16 -0.02 -10.48
CA TYR A 65 -12.01 0.59 -9.16
C TYR A 65 -13.15 1.57 -8.85
N LYS A 66 -13.58 2.41 -9.81
CA LYS A 66 -14.72 3.32 -9.60
C LYS A 66 -16.03 2.59 -9.25
N LYS A 67 -16.19 1.36 -9.74
CA LYS A 67 -17.36 0.52 -9.46
C LYS A 67 -17.25 -0.19 -8.10
N VAL A 68 -16.08 -0.73 -7.80
CA VAL A 68 -15.84 -1.53 -6.57
C VAL A 68 -15.62 -0.62 -5.36
N ARG A 69 -14.88 0.47 -5.54
CA ARG A 69 -14.45 1.46 -4.54
C ARG A 69 -13.74 0.85 -3.33
N ASP A 70 -13.07 -0.27 -3.55
CA ASP A 70 -12.33 -1.01 -2.53
C ASP A 70 -11.14 -1.68 -3.19
N PHE A 71 -9.94 -1.22 -2.85
CA PHE A 71 -8.70 -1.68 -3.45
C PHE A 71 -8.45 -3.16 -3.17
N SER A 72 -8.57 -3.58 -1.91
CA SER A 72 -8.31 -4.97 -1.51
C SER A 72 -9.25 -5.94 -2.23
N ARG A 73 -10.52 -5.57 -2.40
CA ARG A 73 -11.47 -6.38 -3.17
C ARG A 73 -11.12 -6.42 -4.66
N LEU A 74 -10.68 -5.30 -5.23
CA LEU A 74 -10.27 -5.25 -6.64
C LEU A 74 -9.00 -6.09 -6.87
N ASP A 75 -8.04 -6.00 -5.95
CA ASP A 75 -6.80 -6.79 -5.91
C ASP A 75 -7.12 -8.29 -5.89
N GLU A 76 -7.97 -8.74 -4.96
CA GLU A 76 -8.41 -10.13 -4.88
C GLU A 76 -9.11 -10.58 -6.17
N MET A 77 -10.04 -9.76 -6.70
CA MET A 77 -10.74 -10.06 -7.96
C MET A 77 -9.77 -10.28 -9.12
N TYR A 78 -8.76 -9.42 -9.25
CA TYR A 78 -7.79 -9.50 -10.31
C TYR A 78 -6.74 -10.60 -10.08
N TYR A 79 -6.38 -10.87 -8.84
CA TYR A 79 -5.53 -12.02 -8.50
C TYR A 79 -6.21 -13.33 -8.89
N GLU A 80 -7.48 -13.51 -8.50
CA GLU A 80 -8.28 -14.69 -8.81
C GLU A 80 -8.48 -14.86 -10.32
N GLN A 81 -8.79 -13.77 -11.03
CA GLN A 81 -9.09 -13.82 -12.45
C GLN A 81 -7.84 -13.97 -13.33
N TYR A 82 -6.71 -13.40 -12.92
CA TYR A 82 -5.54 -13.23 -13.77
C TYR A 82 -4.23 -13.63 -13.08
N GLY A 83 -4.01 -13.19 -11.84
CA GLY A 83 -2.79 -13.44 -11.07
C GLY A 83 -2.41 -14.92 -11.00
N LYS A 84 -3.37 -15.78 -10.62
CA LYS A 84 -3.16 -17.24 -10.56
C LYS A 84 -2.67 -17.83 -11.89
N TYR A 85 -3.29 -17.43 -12.99
CA TYR A 85 -2.88 -17.92 -14.30
C TYR A 85 -1.48 -17.44 -14.67
N ILE A 86 -1.17 -16.17 -14.40
CA ILE A 86 0.16 -15.60 -14.65
C ILE A 86 1.22 -16.41 -13.87
N ASP A 87 1.01 -16.64 -12.58
CA ASP A 87 1.96 -17.36 -11.74
C ASP A 87 2.15 -18.83 -12.16
N GLU A 88 1.08 -19.51 -12.58
CA GLU A 88 1.12 -20.91 -13.00
C GLU A 88 1.75 -21.12 -14.39
N HIS A 89 1.59 -20.17 -15.31
CA HIS A 89 1.91 -20.37 -16.72
C HIS A 89 3.13 -19.57 -17.20
N GLN A 90 3.64 -18.63 -16.39
CA GLN A 90 4.81 -17.82 -16.77
C GLN A 90 6.13 -18.47 -16.38
N LYS A 91 6.97 -18.66 -17.39
CA LYS A 91 8.39 -19.04 -17.21
C LYS A 91 9.27 -17.83 -16.92
N GLU A 92 8.86 -16.65 -17.41
CA GLU A 92 9.59 -15.40 -17.22
C GLU A 92 9.16 -14.74 -15.91
N LYS A 93 10.00 -14.81 -14.87
CA LYS A 93 9.70 -14.34 -13.51
C LYS A 93 9.32 -12.85 -13.38
N TRP A 94 9.47 -12.03 -14.42
CA TRP A 94 9.16 -10.60 -14.37
C TRP A 94 7.69 -10.30 -14.75
N LEU A 95 6.98 -11.25 -15.36
CA LEU A 95 5.51 -11.23 -15.53
C LEU A 95 4.92 -12.16 -14.47
N ASN A 96 4.66 -11.64 -13.27
CA ASN A 96 4.05 -12.38 -12.16
C ASN A 96 2.93 -11.53 -11.52
N SER A 97 2.14 -12.14 -10.65
CA SER A 97 1.06 -11.45 -9.93
C SER A 97 1.55 -10.24 -9.15
N ASP A 98 2.68 -10.34 -8.45
CA ASP A 98 3.20 -9.26 -7.59
C ASP A 98 3.49 -8.00 -8.39
N VAL A 99 4.12 -8.14 -9.56
CA VAL A 99 4.41 -7.02 -10.47
C VAL A 99 3.12 -6.41 -11.01
N PHE A 100 2.09 -7.23 -11.25
CA PHE A 100 0.80 -6.75 -11.70
C PHE A 100 0.04 -6.00 -10.59
N MET A 101 0.12 -6.45 -9.34
CA MET A 101 -0.48 -5.76 -8.19
C MET A 101 0.24 -4.45 -7.89
N GLU A 102 1.57 -4.40 -7.99
CA GLU A 102 2.32 -3.14 -7.93
C GLU A 102 1.92 -2.16 -9.04
N LEU A 103 1.60 -2.66 -10.23
CA LEU A 103 1.11 -1.82 -11.33
C LEU A 103 -0.26 -1.22 -10.99
N MET A 104 -1.17 -2.01 -10.42
CA MET A 104 -2.46 -1.51 -9.96
C MET A 104 -2.31 -0.44 -8.88
N ASP A 105 -1.47 -0.70 -7.89
CA ASP A 105 -1.16 0.24 -6.82
C ASP A 105 -0.70 1.58 -7.40
N ARG A 106 0.32 1.56 -8.27
CA ARG A 106 0.83 2.76 -8.94
C ARG A 106 -0.23 3.50 -9.76
N ILE A 107 -1.08 2.77 -10.49
CA ILE A 107 -2.14 3.37 -11.31
C ILE A 107 -3.18 4.04 -10.41
N LEU A 108 -3.65 3.35 -9.38
CA LEU A 108 -4.78 3.83 -8.59
C LEU A 108 -4.36 4.94 -7.62
N THR A 109 -3.22 4.81 -6.94
CA THR A 109 -2.70 5.87 -6.05
C THR A 109 -2.37 7.16 -6.80
N GLY A 110 -1.97 7.07 -8.08
CA GLY A 110 -1.71 8.24 -8.92
C GLY A 110 -2.97 8.90 -9.51
N ARG A 111 -4.16 8.34 -9.31
CA ARG A 111 -5.41 8.75 -10.00
C ARG A 111 -6.55 9.12 -9.06
N PHE A 112 -6.47 8.74 -7.80
CA PHE A 112 -7.54 8.98 -6.82
C PHE A 112 -6.99 9.69 -5.59
N GLU A 113 -7.69 10.74 -5.15
CA GLU A 113 -7.39 11.40 -3.88
C GLU A 113 -7.93 10.56 -2.72
N ILE A 114 -7.13 10.43 -1.66
CA ILE A 114 -7.45 9.56 -0.53
C ILE A 114 -8.69 10.06 0.22
N GLU A 115 -8.86 11.38 0.34
CA GLU A 115 -10.00 12.02 0.99
C GLU A 115 -11.32 11.81 0.25
N GLU A 116 -11.29 11.55 -1.06
CA GLU A 116 -12.48 11.33 -1.88
C GLU A 116 -12.94 9.87 -1.88
N THR A 117 -11.99 8.94 -1.78
CA THR A 117 -12.26 7.50 -1.82
C THR A 117 -12.58 6.94 -0.44
N GLY A 118 -11.90 7.45 0.60
CA GLY A 118 -11.93 6.86 1.93
C GLY A 118 -11.56 5.38 1.91
N ASP A 119 -10.70 4.94 1.00
CA ASP A 119 -10.31 3.54 0.87
C ASP A 119 -9.31 3.17 2.00
N PRO A 120 -9.56 2.09 2.78
CA PRO A 120 -8.64 1.65 3.83
C PRO A 120 -7.20 1.49 3.33
N TYR A 121 -7.01 0.95 2.14
CA TYR A 121 -5.67 0.73 1.59
C TYR A 121 -4.92 2.05 1.43
N PHE A 122 -5.55 3.06 0.83
CA PHE A 122 -4.93 4.38 0.64
C PHE A 122 -4.74 5.14 1.95
N ILE A 123 -5.70 5.04 2.88
CA ILE A 123 -5.57 5.63 4.22
C ILE A 123 -4.37 5.03 4.95
N LYS A 124 -4.22 3.70 4.89
CA LYS A 124 -3.08 3.00 5.50
C LYS A 124 -1.76 3.44 4.90
N LEU A 125 -1.65 3.50 3.57
CA LEU A 125 -0.43 3.99 2.90
C LEU A 125 -0.06 5.41 3.34
N ALA A 126 -1.04 6.32 3.37
CA ALA A 126 -0.79 7.70 3.82
C ALA A 126 -0.35 7.78 5.29
N ILE A 127 -0.91 6.93 6.17
CA ILE A 127 -0.46 6.83 7.56
C ILE A 127 0.97 6.29 7.62
N ASP A 128 1.26 5.20 6.91
CA ASP A 128 2.58 4.58 6.89
C ASP A 128 3.64 5.58 6.41
N ASP A 129 3.34 6.36 5.37
CA ASP A 129 4.22 7.41 4.84
C ASP A 129 4.54 8.46 5.92
N ILE A 130 3.52 9.01 6.58
CA ILE A 130 3.70 10.03 7.62
C ILE A 130 4.41 9.47 8.86
N CYS A 131 4.14 8.21 9.22
CA CYS A 131 4.74 7.56 10.39
C CYS A 131 6.15 7.00 10.12
N SER A 132 6.54 6.81 8.86
CA SER A 132 7.90 6.39 8.49
C SER A 132 8.94 7.49 8.81
N GLU A 133 8.49 8.75 8.86
CA GLU A 133 9.28 9.90 9.24
C GLU A 133 9.02 10.34 10.71
N ASP A 134 9.68 11.42 11.14
CA ASP A 134 9.35 12.06 12.42
C ASP A 134 7.98 12.74 12.29
N LEU A 135 6.95 12.13 12.88
CA LEU A 135 5.56 12.63 12.88
C LEU A 135 5.42 14.12 13.20
N ARG A 136 6.33 14.67 14.02
CA ARG A 136 6.34 16.11 14.38
C ARG A 136 6.67 17.04 13.22
N LYS A 137 7.17 16.49 12.11
CA LYS A 137 7.53 17.20 10.88
C LYS A 137 6.51 16.99 9.76
N ALA A 138 5.50 16.14 9.98
CA ALA A 138 4.46 15.89 9.01
C ALA A 138 3.73 17.18 8.62
N ASP A 139 3.45 17.37 7.33
CA ASP A 139 2.64 18.49 6.88
C ASP A 139 1.20 18.31 7.41
N GLN A 140 0.66 19.37 8.01
CA GLN A 140 -0.71 19.37 8.50
C GLN A 140 -1.72 19.07 7.37
N LYS A 141 -1.44 19.44 6.12
CA LYS A 141 -2.32 19.11 4.99
C LYS A 141 -2.44 17.62 4.77
N ASP A 142 -1.36 16.87 4.91
CA ASP A 142 -1.37 15.42 4.72
C ASP A 142 -2.13 14.74 5.86
N ILE A 143 -1.97 15.24 7.08
CA ILE A 143 -2.78 14.81 8.23
C ILE A 143 -4.27 15.10 7.97
N GLU A 144 -4.62 16.30 7.51
CA GLU A 144 -6.00 16.66 7.18
C GLU A 144 -6.58 15.76 6.08
N LYS A 145 -5.78 15.32 5.09
CA LYS A 145 -6.22 14.36 4.07
C LYS A 145 -6.59 13.02 4.69
N ILE A 146 -5.75 12.47 5.58
CA ILE A 146 -6.04 11.23 6.31
C ILE A 146 -7.32 11.36 7.13
N LEU A 147 -7.45 12.44 7.90
CA LEU A 147 -8.63 12.69 8.73
C LEU A 147 -9.91 12.82 7.89
N LYS A 148 -9.86 13.50 6.74
CA LYS A 148 -10.99 13.56 5.79
C LYS A 148 -11.31 12.19 5.19
N ALA A 149 -10.28 11.42 4.82
CA ALA A 149 -10.43 10.09 4.27
C ALA A 149 -11.12 9.15 5.27
N LEU A 150 -10.82 9.25 6.58
CA LEU A 150 -11.55 8.52 7.62
C LEU A 150 -13.03 8.93 7.69
N VAL A 151 -13.34 10.23 7.67
CA VAL A 151 -14.74 10.70 7.58
C VAL A 151 -15.44 10.11 6.35
N THR A 152 -14.78 10.13 5.19
CA THR A 152 -15.31 9.53 3.95
C THR A 152 -15.49 8.02 4.08
N TYR A 153 -14.53 7.30 4.65
CA TYR A 153 -14.61 5.87 4.92
C TYR A 153 -15.86 5.54 5.73
N SER A 154 -16.04 6.22 6.87
CA SER A 154 -17.18 5.99 7.77
C SER A 154 -18.52 6.19 7.06
N LYS A 155 -18.65 7.30 6.32
CA LYS A 155 -19.88 7.65 5.59
C LYS A 155 -20.17 6.72 4.41
N THR A 156 -19.15 6.24 3.71
CA THR A 156 -19.31 5.42 2.50
C THR A 156 -19.53 3.95 2.80
N ARG A 157 -18.98 3.46 3.92
CA ARG A 157 -19.01 2.05 4.30
C ARG A 157 -19.86 1.76 5.54
N ASP A 158 -20.56 2.76 6.07
CA ASP A 158 -21.44 2.65 7.24
C ASP A 158 -20.71 2.04 8.45
N HIS A 159 -19.50 2.54 8.71
CA HIS A 159 -18.59 1.99 9.70
C HIS A 159 -18.18 3.07 10.71
N HIS A 160 -18.52 2.84 11.99
CA HIS A 160 -18.52 3.90 13.01
C HIS A 160 -17.59 3.62 14.20
N ARG A 161 -16.68 2.65 14.06
CA ARG A 161 -15.67 2.32 15.07
C ARG A 161 -14.28 2.39 14.44
N LEU A 162 -13.37 3.10 15.09
CA LEU A 162 -11.98 3.26 14.65
C LEU A 162 -11.17 1.98 14.84
N ASP A 163 -11.43 1.25 15.93
CA ASP A 163 -10.72 0.01 16.25
C ASP A 163 -10.92 -1.10 15.21
N ASP A 164 -12.01 -1.02 14.45
CA ASP A 164 -12.44 -2.05 13.50
C ASP A 164 -12.00 -1.72 12.05
N ILE A 165 -11.30 -0.59 11.81
CA ILE A 165 -10.86 -0.16 10.46
C ILE A 165 -9.59 -0.89 10.01
N PHE A 166 -8.61 -1.01 10.90
CA PHE A 166 -7.30 -1.60 10.61
C PHE A 166 -6.87 -2.56 11.70
N GLU A 167 -6.74 -3.85 11.38
CA GLU A 167 -6.31 -4.86 12.36
C GLU A 167 -4.90 -4.62 12.92
N MET A 168 -4.03 -3.94 12.16
CA MET A 168 -2.62 -3.71 12.53
C MET A 168 -2.33 -2.29 13.03
N LEU A 169 -3.30 -1.37 13.01
CA LEU A 169 -3.10 0.03 13.41
C LEU A 169 -4.09 0.42 14.52
N ASP A 170 -3.55 0.83 15.67
CA ASP A 170 -4.35 1.38 16.76
C ASP A 170 -4.71 2.85 16.45
N LEU A 171 -5.77 3.02 15.65
CA LEU A 171 -6.28 4.35 15.27
C LEU A 171 -6.74 5.16 16.47
N SER A 172 -7.24 4.50 17.52
CA SER A 172 -7.69 5.17 18.76
C SER A 172 -6.56 5.97 19.41
N ARG A 173 -5.31 5.49 19.30
CA ARG A 173 -4.11 6.18 19.78
C ARG A 173 -3.48 7.11 18.75
N LEU A 174 -3.50 6.71 17.48
CA LEU A 174 -2.85 7.47 16.42
C LEU A 174 -3.56 8.80 16.14
N ILE A 175 -4.88 8.81 16.05
CA ILE A 175 -5.65 10.01 15.69
C ILE A 175 -5.43 11.16 16.70
N PRO A 176 -5.45 10.94 18.03
CA PRO A 176 -5.06 11.97 18.98
C PRO A 176 -3.68 12.57 18.72
N GLU A 177 -2.69 11.74 18.37
CA GLU A 177 -1.33 12.18 18.08
C GLU A 177 -1.25 12.99 16.78
N LEU A 178 -1.95 12.55 15.72
CA LEU A 178 -2.09 13.29 14.47
C LEU A 178 -2.69 14.69 14.72
N ILE A 179 -3.79 14.76 15.47
CA ILE A 179 -4.43 16.02 15.84
C ILE A 179 -3.51 16.90 16.71
N ARG A 180 -2.71 16.28 17.58
CA ARG A 180 -1.82 16.98 18.51
C ARG A 180 -0.73 17.75 17.77
N VAL A 181 -0.17 17.19 16.70
CA VAL A 181 0.90 17.84 15.92
C VAL A 181 0.38 18.91 14.95
N CYS A 182 -0.93 18.99 14.69
CA CYS A 182 -1.53 20.10 13.95
C CYS A 182 -1.57 21.39 14.77
N HIS A 183 -0.94 22.44 14.24
CA HIS A 183 -0.79 23.74 14.89
C HIS A 183 -1.82 24.78 14.42
N ASP A 184 -2.25 24.75 13.15
CA ASP A 184 -3.29 25.64 12.64
C ASP A 184 -4.69 25.06 12.91
N ARG A 185 -5.33 25.52 14.00
CA ARG A 185 -6.62 24.99 14.47
C ARG A 185 -7.78 25.92 14.16
N ASN A 186 -7.81 26.41 12.92
CA ASN A 186 -8.85 27.29 12.39
C ASN A 186 -10.24 26.62 12.31
N THR A 187 -11.25 27.38 11.86
CA THR A 187 -12.63 26.91 11.75
C THR A 187 -12.79 25.66 10.86
N SER A 188 -12.02 25.55 9.78
CA SER A 188 -12.07 24.39 8.87
C SER A 188 -11.55 23.13 9.57
N PHE A 189 -10.40 23.22 10.24
CA PHE A 189 -9.85 22.10 10.99
C PHE A 189 -10.80 21.67 12.12
N ARG A 190 -11.38 22.64 12.85
CA ARG A 190 -12.36 22.35 13.91
C ARG A 190 -13.61 21.65 13.38
N ALA A 191 -14.10 22.03 12.19
CA ALA A 191 -15.22 21.37 11.54
C ALA A 191 -14.87 19.92 11.17
N LEU A 192 -13.67 19.67 10.65
CA LEU A 192 -13.20 18.31 10.35
C LEU A 192 -13.15 17.42 11.62
N ILE A 193 -12.66 17.95 12.74
CA ILE A 193 -12.64 17.19 14.01
C ILE A 193 -14.06 16.95 14.53
N ARG A 194 -14.98 17.87 14.31
CA ARG A 194 -16.40 17.67 14.62
C ARG A 194 -16.97 16.50 13.81
N ASP A 195 -16.74 16.49 12.51
CA ASP A 195 -17.19 15.41 11.62
C ASP A 195 -16.66 14.05 12.10
N LEU A 196 -15.40 13.97 12.54
CA LEU A 196 -14.86 12.73 13.11
C LEU A 196 -15.60 12.29 14.37
N TYR A 197 -15.87 13.20 15.31
CA TYR A 197 -16.65 12.88 16.53
C TYR A 197 -18.11 12.50 16.22
N GLU A 198 -18.66 12.95 15.10
CA GLU A 198 -19.99 12.56 14.63
C GLU A 198 -19.98 11.21 13.91
N CYS A 199 -18.88 10.86 13.24
CA CYS A 199 -18.72 9.60 12.50
C CYS A 199 -18.31 8.42 13.38
N TYR A 200 -17.51 8.64 14.43
CA TYR A 200 -16.88 7.58 15.20
C TYR A 200 -17.28 7.59 16.67
N GLU A 201 -17.87 6.49 17.12
CA GLU A 201 -18.42 6.33 18.47
C GLU A 201 -17.33 6.18 19.54
N ASP A 202 -16.20 5.59 19.15
CA ASP A 202 -15.06 5.26 19.99
C ASP A 202 -13.93 6.30 19.95
N MET A 203 -14.16 7.45 19.31
CA MET A 203 -13.17 8.52 19.26
C MET A 203 -12.90 9.12 20.65
N ASP A 204 -11.63 9.19 21.06
CA ASP A 204 -11.25 9.69 22.39
C ASP A 204 -11.77 11.14 22.63
N PRO A 205 -12.66 11.36 23.62
CA PRO A 205 -13.12 12.70 23.99
C PRO A 205 -12.00 13.67 24.36
N LYS A 206 -10.81 13.15 24.72
CA LYS A 206 -9.64 13.93 25.10
C LYS A 206 -8.77 14.35 23.92
N ALA A 207 -8.97 13.78 22.72
CA ALA A 207 -8.20 14.13 21.53
C ALA A 207 -8.35 15.63 21.17
N PHE A 208 -9.58 16.15 21.23
CA PHE A 208 -9.86 17.58 21.08
C PHE A 208 -11.02 18.02 22.00
N PRO A 209 -10.76 18.28 23.29
CA PRO A 209 -11.81 18.43 24.32
C PRO A 209 -12.74 19.63 24.11
N SER A 210 -12.29 20.68 23.42
CA SER A 210 -13.15 21.84 23.15
C SER A 210 -14.15 21.56 22.03
N VAL A 211 -13.76 20.83 20.98
CA VAL A 211 -14.68 20.42 19.90
C VAL A 211 -15.64 19.35 20.40
N TYR A 212 -15.16 18.35 21.15
CA TYR A 212 -16.04 17.33 21.75
C TYR A 212 -17.18 17.95 22.57
N ARG A 213 -16.87 18.97 23.40
CA ARG A 213 -17.87 19.71 24.19
C ARG A 213 -18.88 20.47 23.34
N GLU A 214 -18.54 20.89 22.12
CA GLU A 214 -19.49 21.49 21.18
C GLU A 214 -20.46 20.44 20.65
N VAL A 215 -19.97 19.26 20.26
CA VAL A 215 -20.79 18.15 19.76
C VAL A 215 -21.79 17.69 20.81
N GLN A 216 -21.35 17.52 22.07
CA GLN A 216 -22.22 17.09 23.16
C GLN A 216 -23.34 18.09 23.50
N LYS A 217 -23.16 19.38 23.20
CA LYS A 217 -24.19 20.40 23.44
C LYS A 217 -25.22 20.49 22.31
N ALA A 218 -24.89 19.96 21.14
CA ALA A 218 -25.75 19.99 19.95
C ALA A 218 -26.67 18.77 19.85
N LYS A 219 -26.40 17.71 20.61
CA LYS A 219 -27.27 16.52 20.79
C LYS A 219 -28.29 16.77 21.90
#